data_AF-A0A512RSR2-F1
#
_entry.id   AF-A0A512RSR2-F1
#
_cell.length_a   1.000
_cell.length_b   1.000
_cell.length_c   1.000
_cell.angle_alpha   90.00
_cell.angle_beta   90.00
_cell.angle_gamma   90.00
#
_symmetry.space_group_name_H-M   'P 1'
#
loop_
_entity.id
_entity.type
_entity.pdbx_description
1 polymer ?
#
loop_
_entity_poly.entity_id
_entity_poly.type
_entity_poly.pdbx_seq_one_letter_code
_entity_poly.pdbx_strand_id
1 'polypeptide(L)' 'MNPPVDITIINKVIKAPINDAFKALDVDYSAASGRLKANGISIEKAMTIEDIWINNNADPEKVIDLITE' A
#
# COMPACT_ATOMS: atom_id res chain seq x y z
N MET A 1 19.37 -4.65 13.24
CA MET A 1 18.05 -4.12 13.58
C MET A 1 17.84 -2.91 12.71
N ASN A 2 17.02 -3.01 11.65
CA ASN A 2 16.63 -1.83 10.89
C ASN A 2 15.86 -0.91 11.84
N PRO A 3 16.07 0.42 11.78
CA PRO A 3 15.32 1.33 12.63
C PRO A 3 13.84 1.10 12.35
N PRO A 4 12.95 1.33 13.34
CA PRO A 4 11.52 1.33 13.06
C PRO A 4 11.35 2.29 11.91
N VAL A 5 10.90 1.79 10.75
CA VAL A 5 10.59 2.65 9.61
C VAL A 5 9.76 3.77 10.20
N ASP A 6 10.30 5.00 10.12
CA ASP A 6 9.83 6.11 10.94
C ASP A 6 8.31 6.20 10.76
N ILE A 7 7.55 5.94 11.83
CA ILE A 7 6.09 5.78 11.76
C ILE A 7 5.46 7.03 11.12
N THR A 8 6.13 8.17 11.28
CA THR A 8 5.81 9.45 10.65
C THR A 8 5.91 9.40 9.13
N ILE A 9 6.94 8.75 8.58
CA ILE A 9 7.15 8.57 7.15
C ILE A 9 6.13 7.58 6.59
N ILE A 10 5.88 6.46 7.27
CA ILE A 10 4.82 5.51 6.87
C ILE A 10 3.46 6.21 6.83
N ASN A 11 3.09 6.93 7.89
CA ASN A 11 1.80 7.63 7.94
C ASN A 11 1.64 8.67 6.83
N LYS A 12 2.73 9.29 6.38
CA LYS A 12 2.71 10.20 5.23
C LYS A 12 2.56 9.44 3.91
N VAL A 13 3.25 8.32 3.76
CA VAL A 13 3.20 7.49 2.54
C VAL A 13 1.82 6.86 2.37
N ILE A 14 1.24 6.28 3.42
CA ILE A 14 -0.05 5.59 3.31
C ILE A 14 -1.23 6.52 2.99
N LYS A 15 -1.12 7.80 3.37
CA LYS A 15 -2.11 8.86 3.11
C LYS A 15 -1.79 9.72 1.89
N ALA A 16 -0.62 9.51 1.27
CA ALA A 16 -0.27 10.18 0.03
C ALA A 16 -1.13 9.61 -1.12
N PRO A 17 -1.30 10.39 -2.21
CA PRO A 17 -1.86 9.85 -3.44
C PRO A 17 -1.16 8.55 -3.82
N ILE A 18 -1.93 7.53 -4.20
CA ILE A 18 -1.44 6.17 -4.42
C ILE A 18 -0.25 6.13 -5.38
N ASN A 19 -0.24 6.96 -6.42
CA ASN A 19 0.88 7.06 -7.35
C ASN A 19 2.17 7.58 -6.68
N ASP A 20 2.07 8.52 -5.76
CA ASP A 20 3.22 9.08 -5.03
C ASP A 20 3.67 8.12 -3.94
N ALA A 21 2.74 7.43 -3.29
CA ALA A 21 3.02 6.39 -2.30
C ALA A 21 3.84 5.25 -2.91
N PHE A 22 3.42 4.74 -4.08
CA PHE A 22 4.14 3.66 -4.77
C PHE A 22 5.53 4.10 -5.24
N LYS A 23 5.68 5.34 -5.73
CA LYS A 23 7.00 5.91 -6.05
C LYS A 23 7.90 6.03 -4.82
N ALA A 24 7.34 6.48 -3.69
CA ALA A 24 8.09 6.63 -2.45
C ALA A 24 8.54 5.27 -1.87
N LEU A 25 7.79 4.20 -2.15
CA LEU A 25 8.11 2.83 -1.78
C LEU A 25 9.03 2.12 -2.80
N ASP A 26 9.33 2.76 -3.94
CA ASP A 26 10.07 2.17 -5.06
C ASP A 26 9.44 0.84 -5.56
N VAL A 27 8.11 0.79 -5.59
CA VAL A 27 7.34 -0.41 -5.95
C VAL A 27 6.71 -0.25 -7.34
N ASP A 28 6.78 -1.32 -8.14
CA ASP A 28 6.04 -1.41 -9.41
C ASP A 28 4.54 -1.57 -9.15
N TYR A 29 3.77 -0.56 -9.59
CA TYR A 29 2.32 -0.54 -9.43
C TYR A 29 1.62 -1.72 -10.13
N SER A 30 2.08 -2.13 -11.30
CA SER A 30 1.48 -3.23 -12.04
C SER A 30 1.70 -4.57 -11.33
N ALA A 31 2.88 -4.79 -10.75
CA ALA A 31 3.18 -5.99 -9.98
C ALA A 31 2.36 -6.05 -8.68
N ALA A 32 2.40 -4.97 -7.89
CA ALA A 32 1.65 -4.89 -6.64
C ALA A 32 0.13 -4.95 -6.84
N SER A 33 -0.41 -4.31 -7.88
CA SER A 33 -1.83 -4.44 -8.22
C SER A 33 -2.23 -5.87 -8.59
N GLY A 34 -1.35 -6.59 -9.30
CA GLY A 34 -1.54 -8.01 -9.59
C GLY A 34 -1.61 -8.87 -8.32
N ARG A 35 -0.69 -8.64 -7.38
CA ARG A 35 -0.65 -9.35 -6.08
C ARG A 35 -1.88 -9.07 -5.22
N LEU A 36 -2.29 -7.81 -5.11
CA LEU A 36 -3.49 -7.39 -4.39
C LEU A 36 -4.73 -8.05 -5.00
N LYS A 37 -4.88 -8.00 -6.32
CA LYS A 37 -6.01 -8.62 -7.03
C LYS A 37 -6.06 -10.13 -6.86
N ALA A 38 -4.91 -10.81 -6.91
CA ALA A 38 -4.82 -12.26 -6.65
C ALA A 38 -5.25 -12.63 -5.22
N ASN A 39 -5.16 -11.69 -4.28
CA ASN A 39 -5.61 -11.83 -2.89
C ASN A 39 -7.04 -11.33 -2.65
N GLY A 40 -7.79 -11.01 -3.72
CA GLY A 40 -9.15 -10.48 -3.61
C GLY A 40 -9.23 -9.02 -3.14
N ILE A 41 -8.11 -8.29 -3.15
CA ILE A 41 -8.04 -6.89 -2.75
C ILE A 41 -8.11 -6.03 -4.02
N SER A 42 -9.17 -5.23 -4.11
CA SER A 42 -9.36 -4.27 -5.19
C SER A 42 -8.66 -2.96 -4.89
N ILE A 43 -7.95 -2.42 -5.86
CA ILE A 43 -7.41 -1.06 -5.82
C ILE A 43 -8.29 -0.06 -6.58
N GLU A 44 -9.41 -0.54 -7.14
CA GLU A 44 -10.32 0.32 -7.88
C GLU A 44 -10.91 1.38 -6.95
N LYS A 45 -10.83 2.64 -7.38
CA LYS A 45 -11.29 3.83 -6.63
C LYS A 45 -10.50 4.17 -5.36
N ALA A 46 -9.41 3.45 -5.04
CA ALA A 46 -8.52 3.84 -3.97
C ALA A 46 -7.69 5.06 -4.39
N MET A 47 -7.69 6.13 -3.59
CA MET A 47 -6.85 7.31 -3.82
C MET A 47 -5.55 7.24 -3.04
N THR A 48 -5.52 6.47 -1.95
CA THR A 48 -4.39 6.28 -1.04
C THR A 48 -4.21 4.78 -0.72
N ILE A 49 -3.08 4.38 -0.12
CA ILE A 49 -2.93 3.00 0.37
C ILE A 49 -3.94 2.74 1.50
N GLU A 50 -4.22 3.76 2.30
CA GLU A 50 -5.22 3.68 3.37
C GLU A 50 -6.62 3.34 2.83
N ASP A 51 -7.01 3.93 1.70
CA ASP A 51 -8.28 3.59 1.05
C ASP A 51 -8.33 2.13 0.61
N ILE A 52 -7.21 1.51 0.23
CA ILE A 52 -7.18 0.11 -0.21
C ILE A 52 -7.64 -0.79 0.94
N TRP A 53 -7.04 -0.69 2.12
CA TRP A 53 -7.44 -1.58 3.22
C TRP A 53 -8.82 -1.22 3.79
N ILE A 54 -9.20 0.07 3.81
CA ILE A 54 -10.55 0.49 4.25
C ILE A 54 -11.62 -0.07 3.31
N ASN A 55 -11.45 0.10 2.00
CA ASN A 55 -12.45 -0.31 1.00
C ASN A 55 -12.61 -1.82 0.91
N ASN A 56 -11.58 -2.58 1.26
CA ASN A 56 -11.58 -4.05 1.18
C ASN A 56 -11.78 -4.71 2.56
N ASN A 57 -11.91 -3.93 3.64
CA ASN A 57 -11.89 -4.43 5.01
C ASN A 57 -10.71 -5.40 5.24
N ALA A 58 -9.54 -5.03 4.72
CA ALA A 58 -8.33 -5.82 4.76
C ALA A 58 -7.43 -5.36 5.90
N ASP A 59 -6.54 -6.26 6.35
CA ASP A 59 -5.52 -5.91 7.33
C ASP A 59 -4.48 -4.97 6.70
N PRO A 60 -4.14 -3.83 7.35
CA PRO A 60 -3.14 -2.90 6.83
C PRO A 60 -1.76 -3.52 6.61
N GLU A 61 -1.29 -4.39 7.51
CA GLU A 61 0.01 -5.06 7.37
C GLU A 61 -0.02 -5.97 6.14
N LYS A 62 -1.10 -6.73 5.96
CA LYS A 62 -1.28 -7.58 4.76
C LYS A 62 -1.24 -6.76 3.47
N VAL A 63 -1.88 -5.59 3.44
CA VAL A 63 -1.86 -4.72 2.24
C VAL A 63 -0.47 -4.18 1.96
N ILE A 64 0.25 -3.75 2.99
CA ILE A 64 1.62 -3.25 2.85
C ILE A 64 2.56 -4.37 2.37
N ASP A 65 2.47 -5.57 2.95
CA ASP A 65 3.28 -6.72 2.54
C ASP A 65 3.08 -7.04 1.05
N LEU A 66 1.83 -7.09 0.58
CA LEU A 66 1.52 -7.37 -0.83
C LEU A 66 2.01 -6.26 -1.79
N ILE A 67 2.19 -5.04 -1.29
CA ILE A 67 2.75 -3.93 -2.05
C ILE A 67 4.27 -4.07 -2.12
N THR A 68 4.95 -4.32 -0.99
CA THR A 68 6.41 -4.27 -0.87
C THR A 68 7.16 -5.57 -1.16
N GLU A 69 6.45 -6.69 -1.32
CA GLU A 69 7.01 -7.97 -1.80
C GLU A 69 7.70 -7.85 -3.17
#